data_AF-A0A0Z8IPS5-F1
#
_entry.id   AF-A0A0Z8IPS5-F1
#
_cell.length_a   1.000
_cell.length_b   1.000
_cell.length_c   1.000
_cell.angle_alpha   90.00
_cell.angle_beta   90.00
_cell.angle_gamma   90.00
#
_symmetry.space_group_name_H-M   'P 1'
#
loop_
_entity.id
_entity.type
_entity.pdbx_description
1 polymer ?
#
loop_
_entity_poly.entity_id
_entity_poly.type
_entity_poly.pdbx_seq_one_letter_code
_entity_poly.pdbx_strand_id
1 'polypeptide(L)'
;MDLKDKVIEWFVERNLHEANPVKQFEKLLEESGELFEGVAKKKSDLIFDALGDIQVVLIGLEQQIKNGADIKASPEELELLLLVSNLGNLAEKLFSHIHNNDSMVPVVHSELSLLFGNVHALAIHNGSSADSCLSLAYDVIKDRKGKLVDGVFVKNEDL
;
A
#
# COMPACT_ATOMS: atom_id res chain seq x y z
N MET A 1 -1.25 32.02 8.61
CA MET A 1 -0.84 30.86 7.81
C MET A 1 -1.39 29.63 8.48
N ASP A 2 -2.28 28.92 7.79
CA ASP A 2 -2.87 27.71 8.35
C ASP A 2 -1.86 26.55 8.30
N LEU A 3 -2.22 25.38 8.85
CA LEU A 3 -1.31 24.23 8.87
C LEU A 3 -1.02 23.70 7.45
N LYS A 4 -1.97 23.78 6.53
CA LYS A 4 -1.79 23.32 5.15
C LYS A 4 -0.78 24.22 4.43
N ASP A 5 -0.88 25.53 4.59
CA ASP A 5 0.07 26.49 4.04
C ASP A 5 1.51 26.22 4.51
N LYS A 6 1.69 25.82 5.78
CA LYS A 6 3.01 25.45 6.34
C LYS A 6 3.59 24.21 5.69
N VAL A 7 2.76 23.21 5.42
CA VAL A 7 3.18 22.01 4.69
C VAL A 7 3.57 22.38 3.25
N ILE A 8 2.77 23.19 2.58
CA ILE A 8 3.05 23.69 1.22
C ILE A 8 4.40 24.42 1.18
N GLU A 9 4.66 25.33 2.12
CA GLU A 9 5.94 26.05 2.22
C GLU A 9 7.10 25.08 2.46
N TRP A 10 6.93 24.11 3.37
CA TRP A 10 7.95 23.09 3.66
C TRP A 10 8.34 22.28 2.41
N PHE A 11 7.37 21.95 1.54
CA PHE A 11 7.60 21.29 0.24
C PHE A 11 8.34 22.20 -0.75
N VAL A 12 8.03 23.50 -0.76
CA VAL A 12 8.71 24.48 -1.62
C VAL A 12 10.17 24.63 -1.21
N GLU A 13 10.44 24.84 0.08
CA GLU A 13 11.79 24.99 0.65
C GLU A 13 12.73 23.82 0.32
N ARG A 14 12.16 22.64 0.06
CA ARG A 14 12.90 21.40 -0.24
C ARG A 14 12.86 20.99 -1.70
N ASN A 15 12.31 21.83 -2.58
CA ASN A 15 12.13 21.54 -4.00
C ASN A 15 11.31 20.26 -4.27
N LEU A 16 10.42 19.88 -3.34
CA LEU A 16 9.54 18.72 -3.49
C LEU A 16 8.27 19.06 -4.28
N HIS A 17 7.86 20.33 -4.27
CA HIS A 17 6.65 20.84 -4.93
C HIS A 17 6.58 20.68 -6.47
N GLU A 18 7.69 20.37 -7.13
CA GLU A 18 7.75 20.07 -8.58
C GLU A 18 8.36 18.68 -8.85
N ALA A 19 8.64 17.92 -7.79
CA ALA A 19 9.18 16.57 -7.93
C ALA A 19 8.12 15.61 -8.51
N ASN A 20 8.61 14.49 -9.04
CA ASN A 20 7.78 13.48 -9.70
C ASN A 20 6.68 12.92 -8.78
N PRO A 21 5.39 13.09 -9.14
CA PRO A 21 4.25 12.59 -8.35
C PRO A 21 4.25 11.10 -8.03
N VAL A 22 4.86 10.26 -8.88
CA VAL A 22 4.96 8.81 -8.62
C VAL A 22 5.71 8.52 -7.32
N LYS A 23 6.72 9.33 -6.98
CA LYS A 23 7.45 9.19 -5.70
C LYS A 23 6.61 9.55 -4.49
N GLN A 24 5.74 10.55 -4.60
CA GLN A 24 4.78 10.83 -3.53
C GLN A 24 3.70 9.76 -3.42
N PHE A 25 3.31 9.13 -4.51
CA PHE A 25 2.39 8.00 -4.45
C PHE A 25 3.02 6.78 -3.75
N GLU A 26 4.29 6.47 -4.00
CA GLU A 26 5.00 5.43 -3.25
C GLU A 26 5.00 5.73 -1.74
N LYS A 27 5.29 6.98 -1.36
CA LYS A 27 5.22 7.40 0.05
C LYS A 27 3.81 7.27 0.62
N LEU A 28 2.78 7.59 -0.16
CA LEU A 28 1.38 7.43 0.25
C LEU A 28 1.05 5.95 0.58
N LEU A 29 1.62 5.01 -0.16
CA LEU A 29 1.44 3.58 0.12
C LEU A 29 2.17 3.12 1.37
N GLU A 30 3.37 3.66 1.61
CA GLU A 30 4.13 3.43 2.84
C GLU A 30 3.29 3.85 4.07
N GLU A 31 2.83 5.11 4.10
CA GLU A 31 2.02 5.63 5.22
C GLU A 31 0.67 4.91 5.37
N SER A 32 0.08 4.49 4.25
CA SER A 32 -1.14 3.67 4.27
C SER A 32 -0.87 2.33 4.94
N GLY A 33 0.29 1.70 4.69
CA GLY A 33 0.72 0.46 5.34
C GLY A 33 0.86 0.63 6.86
N GLU A 34 1.44 1.73 7.31
CA GLU A 34 1.56 2.05 8.74
C GLU A 34 0.18 2.25 9.39
N LEU A 35 -0.76 2.88 8.69
CA LEU A 35 -2.15 2.99 9.14
C LEU A 35 -2.80 1.62 9.31
N PHE A 36 -2.65 0.72 8.31
CA PHE A 36 -3.17 -0.65 8.42
C PHE A 36 -2.57 -1.40 9.62
N GLU A 37 -1.26 -1.25 9.86
CA GLU A 37 -0.59 -1.84 11.02
C GLU A 37 -1.13 -1.28 12.35
N GLY A 38 -1.27 0.06 12.45
CA GLY A 38 -1.81 0.73 13.62
C GLY A 38 -3.20 0.25 13.98
N VAL A 39 -4.08 0.13 12.98
CA VAL A 39 -5.45 -0.40 13.15
C VAL A 39 -5.41 -1.86 13.58
N ALA A 40 -4.63 -2.71 12.92
CA ALA A 40 -4.53 -4.14 13.23
C ALA A 40 -4.03 -4.38 14.67
N LYS A 41 -3.08 -3.57 15.14
CA LYS A 41 -2.50 -3.65 16.49
C LYS A 41 -3.25 -2.83 17.55
N LYS A 42 -4.32 -2.12 17.16
CA LYS A 42 -5.08 -1.20 18.02
C LYS A 42 -4.19 -0.18 18.76
N LYS A 43 -3.18 0.36 18.07
CA LYS A 43 -2.21 1.33 18.61
C LYS A 43 -2.54 2.75 18.15
N SER A 44 -3.21 3.53 19.00
CA SER A 44 -3.66 4.89 18.65
C SER A 44 -2.55 5.83 18.22
N ASP A 45 -1.38 5.78 18.87
CA ASP A 45 -0.26 6.66 18.51
C ASP A 45 0.20 6.42 17.06
N LEU A 46 0.31 5.15 16.65
CA LEU A 46 0.66 4.76 15.28
C LEU A 46 -0.43 5.17 14.27
N ILE A 47 -1.71 5.06 14.67
CA ILE A 47 -2.83 5.49 13.83
C ILE A 47 -2.78 7.01 13.61
N PHE A 48 -2.53 7.80 14.65
CA PHE A 48 -2.53 9.26 14.55
C PHE A 48 -1.36 9.78 13.74
N ASP A 49 -0.19 9.17 13.89
CA ASP A 49 1.01 9.47 13.11
C ASP A 49 0.76 9.23 11.62
N ALA A 50 0.37 8.00 11.26
CA ALA A 50 0.10 7.63 9.88
C ALA A 50 -1.01 8.48 9.23
N LEU A 51 -2.09 8.81 9.95
CA LEU A 51 -3.13 9.72 9.44
C LEU A 51 -2.61 11.14 9.20
N GLY A 52 -1.69 11.61 10.03
CA GLY A 52 -1.00 12.89 9.84
C GLY A 52 -0.10 12.87 8.60
N ASP A 53 0.71 11.83 8.46
CA ASP A 53 1.67 11.69 7.37
C ASP A 53 0.98 11.49 6.02
N ILE A 54 -0.11 10.71 5.98
CA ILE A 54 -0.98 10.64 4.79
C ILE A 54 -1.46 12.03 4.37
N GLN A 55 -1.89 12.89 5.30
CA GLN A 55 -2.32 14.25 4.96
C GLN A 55 -1.17 15.09 4.41
N VAL A 56 0.04 14.99 4.99
CA VAL A 56 1.24 15.69 4.49
C VAL A 56 1.56 15.26 3.06
N VAL A 57 1.55 13.94 2.80
CA VAL A 57 1.82 13.37 1.47
C VAL A 57 0.77 13.81 0.45
N LEU A 58 -0.52 13.79 0.81
CA LEU A 58 -1.62 14.23 -0.06
C LEU A 58 -1.53 15.72 -0.41
N ILE A 59 -1.16 16.58 0.54
CA ILE A 59 -0.94 18.01 0.29
C ILE A 59 0.21 18.20 -0.71
N GLY A 60 1.31 17.49 -0.50
CA GLY A 60 2.47 17.52 -1.40
C GLY A 60 2.14 17.03 -2.81
N LEU A 61 1.42 15.91 -2.92
CA LEU A 61 0.99 15.34 -4.20
C LEU A 61 0.05 16.30 -4.94
N GLU A 62 -0.93 16.90 -4.24
CA GLU A 62 -1.81 17.92 -4.81
C GLU A 62 -1.00 19.11 -5.37
N GLN A 63 0.01 19.56 -4.64
CA GLN A 63 0.88 20.66 -5.06
C GLN A 63 1.69 20.31 -6.33
N GLN A 64 2.30 19.12 -6.38
CA GLN A 64 3.06 18.66 -7.55
C GLN A 64 2.19 18.60 -8.81
N ILE A 65 0.97 18.06 -8.70
CA ILE A 65 0.02 18.00 -9.81
C ILE A 65 -0.38 19.40 -10.27
N LYS A 66 -0.68 20.31 -9.33
CA LYS A 66 -1.06 21.70 -9.66
C LYS A 66 0.07 22.47 -10.36
N ASN A 67 1.32 22.20 -9.99
CA ASN A 67 2.48 22.84 -10.59
C ASN A 67 2.87 22.24 -11.96
N GLY A 68 2.17 21.19 -12.41
CA GLY A 68 2.49 20.53 -13.67
C GLY A 68 3.80 19.72 -13.60
N ALA A 69 4.12 19.17 -12.42
CA ALA A 69 5.26 18.29 -12.26
C ALA A 69 5.20 17.12 -13.26
N ASP A 70 6.37 16.76 -13.78
CA ASP A 70 6.50 15.71 -14.76
C ASP A 70 6.25 14.33 -14.13
N ILE A 71 5.27 13.59 -14.65
CA ILE A 71 4.86 12.29 -14.14
C ILE A 71 5.60 11.21 -14.93
N LYS A 72 6.53 10.54 -14.27
CA LYS A 72 7.35 9.49 -14.87
C LYS A 72 7.41 8.28 -13.96
N ALA A 73 7.44 7.10 -14.56
CA ALA A 73 7.64 5.86 -13.84
C ALA A 73 8.64 5.01 -14.64
N SER A 74 9.57 4.39 -13.93
CA SER A 74 10.32 3.24 -14.41
C SER A 74 9.38 2.07 -14.68
N PRO A 75 9.82 1.05 -15.43
CA PRO A 75 9.01 -0.15 -15.65
C PRO A 75 8.57 -0.83 -14.36
N GLU A 76 9.44 -0.89 -13.34
CA GLU A 76 9.10 -1.46 -12.04
C GLU A 76 8.05 -0.61 -11.30
N GLU A 77 8.19 0.71 -11.30
CA GLU A 77 7.18 1.61 -10.73
C GLU A 77 5.82 1.48 -11.41
N LEU A 78 5.78 1.27 -12.73
CA LEU A 78 4.53 1.00 -13.45
C LEU A 78 3.87 -0.31 -12.96
N GLU A 79 4.64 -1.35 -12.70
CA GLU A 79 4.12 -2.60 -12.13
C GLU A 79 3.62 -2.43 -10.70
N LEU A 80 4.27 -1.59 -9.88
CA LEU A 80 3.77 -1.23 -8.54
C LEU A 80 2.44 -0.47 -8.62
N LEU A 81 2.32 0.51 -9.52
CA LEU A 81 1.06 1.24 -9.74
C LEU A 81 -0.06 0.28 -10.17
N LEU A 82 0.23 -0.67 -11.07
CA LEU A 82 -0.74 -1.66 -11.52
C LEU A 82 -1.14 -2.63 -10.41
N LEU A 83 -0.18 -3.10 -9.60
CA LEU A 83 -0.44 -3.92 -8.43
C LEU A 83 -1.44 -3.24 -7.49
N VAL A 84 -1.21 -1.96 -7.18
CA VAL A 84 -2.07 -1.19 -6.27
C VAL A 84 -3.46 -0.98 -6.86
N SER A 85 -3.56 -0.70 -8.16
CA SER A 85 -4.85 -0.63 -8.84
C SER A 85 -5.63 -1.94 -8.73
N ASN A 86 -4.97 -3.08 -8.87
CA ASN A 86 -5.60 -4.39 -8.75
C ASN A 86 -5.98 -4.74 -7.30
N LEU A 87 -5.18 -4.30 -6.32
CA LEU A 87 -5.54 -4.37 -4.90
C LEU A 87 -6.80 -3.55 -4.62
N GLY A 88 -6.90 -2.35 -5.19
CA GLY A 88 -8.09 -1.49 -5.09
C GLY A 88 -9.34 -2.17 -5.65
N ASN A 89 -9.25 -2.81 -6.83
CA ASN A 89 -10.36 -3.55 -7.42
C ASN A 89 -10.83 -4.72 -6.53
N LEU A 90 -9.90 -5.46 -5.91
CA LEU A 90 -10.25 -6.50 -4.95
C LEU A 90 -10.91 -5.92 -3.70
N ALA A 91 -10.38 -4.81 -3.17
CA ALA A 91 -10.94 -4.11 -2.03
C ALA A 91 -12.37 -3.62 -2.30
N GLU A 92 -12.63 -3.07 -3.49
CA GLU A 92 -13.97 -2.63 -3.94
C GLU A 92 -14.98 -3.79 -3.92
N LYS A 93 -14.57 -4.98 -4.37
CA LYS A 93 -15.43 -6.18 -4.35
C LYS A 93 -15.76 -6.63 -2.93
N LEU A 94 -14.76 -6.64 -2.05
CA LEU A 94 -14.96 -7.00 -0.64
C LEU A 94 -15.83 -5.96 0.07
N PHE A 95 -15.58 -4.67 -0.18
CA PHE A 95 -16.37 -3.58 0.35
C PHE A 95 -17.83 -3.66 -0.09
N SER A 96 -18.08 -3.85 -1.39
CA SER A 96 -19.43 -3.97 -1.94
C SER A 96 -20.20 -5.14 -1.34
N HIS A 97 -19.57 -6.30 -1.20
CA HIS A 97 -20.18 -7.48 -0.58
C HIS A 97 -20.62 -7.20 0.87
N ILE A 98 -19.75 -6.56 1.67
CA ILE A 98 -20.03 -6.20 3.07
C ILE A 98 -21.12 -5.12 3.14
N HIS A 99 -20.99 -4.06 2.33
CA HIS A 99 -21.89 -2.91 2.35
C HIS A 99 -23.32 -3.29 1.94
N ASN A 100 -23.45 -4.15 0.92
CA ASN A 100 -24.75 -4.61 0.42
C ASN A 100 -25.31 -5.80 1.22
N ASN A 101 -24.55 -6.34 2.18
CA ASN A 101 -24.90 -7.53 2.95
C ASN A 101 -25.28 -8.72 2.04
N ASP A 102 -24.48 -8.92 0.98
CA ASP A 102 -24.72 -9.94 -0.02
C ASP A 102 -24.61 -11.34 0.62
N SER A 103 -25.59 -12.21 0.38
CA SER A 103 -25.56 -13.58 0.91
C SER A 103 -24.63 -14.50 0.13
N MET A 104 -24.25 -14.10 -1.09
CA MET A 104 -23.39 -14.88 -1.98
C MET A 104 -21.93 -14.43 -1.85
N VAL A 105 -21.01 -15.39 -1.84
CA VAL A 105 -19.57 -15.14 -1.80
C VAL A 105 -19.15 -14.30 -3.02
N PRO A 106 -18.32 -13.26 -2.85
CA PRO A 106 -17.87 -12.43 -3.96
C PRO A 106 -17.00 -13.24 -4.92
N VAL A 107 -17.24 -13.07 -6.23
CA VAL A 107 -16.42 -13.70 -7.28
C VAL A 107 -15.16 -12.86 -7.49
N VAL A 108 -14.03 -13.35 -6.97
CA VAL A 108 -12.74 -12.62 -6.95
C VAL A 108 -11.62 -13.27 -7.78
N HIS A 109 -11.91 -14.34 -8.54
CA HIS A 109 -10.89 -15.11 -9.25
C HIS A 109 -10.07 -14.25 -10.23
N SER A 110 -10.71 -13.35 -10.97
CA SER A 110 -10.03 -12.44 -11.91
C SER A 110 -9.04 -11.53 -11.20
N GLU A 111 -9.42 -10.96 -10.05
CA GLU A 111 -8.56 -10.04 -9.30
C GLU A 111 -7.38 -10.80 -8.70
N LEU A 112 -7.60 -12.02 -8.20
CA LEU A 112 -6.52 -12.88 -7.72
C LEU A 112 -5.54 -13.22 -8.84
N SER A 113 -6.02 -13.62 -10.03
CA SER A 113 -5.15 -13.89 -11.19
C SER A 113 -4.30 -12.68 -11.58
N LEU A 114 -4.89 -11.47 -11.57
CA LEU A 114 -4.16 -10.24 -11.86
C LEU A 114 -3.07 -9.96 -10.83
N LEU A 115 -3.40 -10.10 -9.54
CA LEU A 115 -2.44 -9.90 -8.45
C LEU A 115 -1.28 -10.90 -8.51
N PHE A 116 -1.56 -12.18 -8.80
CA PHE A 116 -0.49 -13.14 -9.07
C PHE A 116 0.37 -12.70 -10.25
N GLY A 117 -0.24 -12.24 -11.35
CA GLY A 117 0.49 -11.66 -12.49
C GLY A 117 1.44 -10.53 -12.09
N ASN A 118 0.98 -9.60 -11.24
CA ASN A 118 1.82 -8.51 -10.73
C ASN A 118 3.00 -9.02 -9.90
N VAL A 119 2.78 -10.02 -9.03
CA VAL A 119 3.87 -10.65 -8.25
C VAL A 119 4.92 -11.26 -9.17
N HIS A 120 4.49 -11.94 -10.24
CA HIS A 120 5.41 -12.48 -11.24
C HIS A 120 6.22 -11.38 -11.93
N ALA A 121 5.58 -10.30 -12.39
CA ALA A 121 6.24 -9.20 -13.06
C ALA A 121 7.28 -8.53 -12.14
N LEU A 122 6.90 -8.19 -10.91
CA LEU A 122 7.78 -7.56 -9.92
C LEU A 122 8.96 -8.47 -9.54
N ALA A 123 8.74 -9.78 -9.41
CA ALA A 123 9.83 -10.73 -9.16
C ALA A 123 10.85 -10.72 -10.30
N ILE A 124 10.39 -10.64 -11.57
CA ILE A 124 11.27 -10.57 -12.74
C ILE A 124 12.05 -9.25 -12.76
N HIS A 125 11.41 -8.12 -12.47
CA HIS A 125 12.09 -6.82 -12.37
C HIS A 125 13.22 -6.84 -11.34
N ASN A 126 13.06 -7.63 -10.27
CA ASN A 126 14.03 -7.80 -9.20
C ASN A 126 15.00 -8.99 -9.41
N GLY A 127 15.12 -9.50 -10.63
CA GLY A 127 16.09 -10.55 -10.97
C GLY A 127 15.78 -11.93 -10.37
N SER A 128 14.50 -12.20 -10.07
CA SER A 128 14.02 -13.44 -9.46
C SER A 128 12.82 -14.01 -10.26
N SER A 129 12.15 -15.01 -9.68
CA SER A 129 10.87 -15.56 -10.16
C SER A 129 9.90 -15.69 -8.99
N ALA A 130 8.59 -15.65 -9.28
CA ALA A 130 7.56 -15.86 -8.25
C ALA A 130 7.72 -17.20 -7.51
N ASP A 131 8.10 -18.26 -8.22
CA ASP A 131 8.34 -19.59 -7.62
C ASP A 131 9.53 -19.57 -6.64
N SER A 132 10.61 -18.86 -7.00
CA SER A 132 11.76 -18.69 -6.09
C SER A 132 11.37 -17.87 -4.86
N CYS A 133 10.63 -16.78 -5.04
CA CYS A 133 10.11 -15.97 -3.94
C CYS A 133 9.15 -16.77 -3.03
N LEU A 134 8.27 -17.59 -3.62
CA LEU A 134 7.36 -18.46 -2.89
C LEU A 134 8.11 -19.55 -2.12
N SER A 135 9.15 -20.14 -2.70
CA SER A 135 9.99 -21.13 -2.00
C SER A 135 10.65 -20.52 -0.77
N LEU A 136 11.21 -19.31 -0.88
CA LEU A 136 11.80 -18.59 0.25
C LEU A 136 10.76 -18.31 1.34
N ALA A 137 9.56 -17.87 0.95
CA ALA A 137 8.46 -17.65 1.91
C ALA A 137 8.03 -18.97 2.59
N TYR A 138 7.91 -20.06 1.83
CA TYR A 138 7.54 -21.38 2.34
C TYR A 138 8.53 -21.91 3.37
N ASP A 139 9.83 -21.79 3.10
CA ASP A 139 10.88 -22.22 4.02
C ASP A 139 10.83 -21.52 5.37
N VAL A 140 10.29 -20.29 5.41
CA VAL A 140 10.04 -19.58 6.66
C VAL A 140 8.73 -20.03 7.31
N ILE A 141 7.61 -20.09 6.56
CA ILE A 141 6.29 -20.33 7.17
C ILE A 141 6.06 -21.78 7.62
N LYS A 142 6.73 -22.76 7.01
CA LYS A 142 6.57 -24.19 7.35
C LYS A 142 6.93 -24.51 8.80
N ASP A 143 7.87 -23.76 9.37
CA ASP A 143 8.37 -23.96 10.73
C ASP A 143 7.76 -23.00 11.75
N ARG A 144 6.98 -22.00 11.32
CA ARG A 144 6.36 -20.99 12.21
C ARG A 144 5.47 -21.64 13.26
N LYS A 145 5.62 -21.19 14.50
CA LYS A 145 4.72 -21.52 15.62
C LYS A 145 3.93 -20.28 16.03
N GLY A 146 2.63 -20.46 16.25
CA GLY A 146 1.72 -19.37 16.53
C GLY A 146 0.30 -19.87 16.77
N LYS A 147 -0.60 -18.95 17.04
CA LYS A 147 -2.03 -19.23 17.22
C LYS A 147 -2.88 -18.23 16.45
N LEU A 148 -4.10 -18.63 16.14
CA LEU A 148 -5.10 -17.72 15.56
C LEU A 148 -5.61 -16.79 16.67
N VAL A 149 -5.53 -15.47 16.45
CA VAL A 149 -6.11 -14.43 17.31
C VAL A 149 -6.89 -13.49 16.40
N ASP A 150 -8.19 -13.33 16.66
CA ASP A 150 -9.09 -12.46 15.87
C ASP A 150 -9.01 -12.69 14.34
N GLY A 151 -8.85 -13.95 13.91
CA GLY A 151 -8.76 -14.31 12.50
C GLY A 151 -7.39 -14.10 11.85
N VAL A 152 -6.39 -13.63 12.60
CA VAL A 152 -5.00 -13.45 12.15
C VAL A 152 -4.09 -14.49 12.82
N PHE A 153 -3.17 -15.08 12.06
CA PHE A 153 -2.13 -15.93 12.62
C PHE A 153 -1.08 -15.07 13.32
N VAL A 154 -0.95 -15.18 14.65
CA VAL A 154 0.01 -14.46 15.47
C VAL A 154 1.12 -15.41 15.93
N LYS A 155 2.39 -15.02 15.71
CA LYS A 155 3.55 -15.82 16.10
C LYS A 155 3.66 -15.89 17.61
N ASN A 156 4.20 -16.98 18.15
CA ASN A 156 4.37 -17.13 19.60
C ASN A 156 5.25 -16.04 20.25
N GLU A 157 6.16 -15.45 19.49
CA GLU A 157 7.07 -14.37 19.92
C GLU A 157 6.32 -13.04 20.12
N ASP A 158 5.20 -12.88 19.41
CA ASP A 158 4.37 -11.67 19.37
C ASP A 158 3.12 -11.78 20.28
N LEU A 159 2.98 -12.90 21.04
CA LEU A 159 1.88 -13.19 21.96
C LEU A 159 2.17 -12.75 23.39
#